data_AF-A0A941VUW3-F1
#
_entry.id   AF-A0A941VUW3-F1
#
_cell.length_a   1.000
_cell.length_b   1.000
_cell.length_c   1.000
_cell.angle_alpha   90.00
_cell.angle_beta   90.00
_cell.angle_gamma   90.00
#
_symmetry.space_group_name_H-M   'P 1'
#
loop_
_entity.id
_entity.type
_entity.pdbx_description
1 polymer ?
#
loop_
_entity_poly.entity_id
_entity_poly.type
_entity_poly.pdbx_seq_one_letter_code
_entity_poly.pdbx_strand_id
1 'polypeptide(L)' 'GIRPVIGATVPFERMADAHRLIESRRCVGKVVVSPVGSEQ' A
#
# COMPACT_ATOMS: atom_id res chain seq x y z
N GLY A 1 8.58 10.73 17.73
CA GLY A 1 7.57 9.77 17.23
C GLY A 1 8.11 9.05 16.01
N ILE A 2 7.68 7.82 15.75
CA ILE A 2 8.09 7.09 14.54
C ILE A 2 7.24 7.53 13.34
N ARG A 3 7.86 7.68 12.17
CA ARG A 3 7.16 7.93 10.90
C ARG A 3 7.45 6.76 9.96
N PRO A 4 6.51 5.82 9.79
CA PRO A 4 6.73 4.67 8.93
C PRO A 4 6.87 5.11 7.47
N VAL A 5 7.76 4.45 6.74
CA VAL A 5 7.89 4.64 5.29
C VAL A 5 6.70 3.96 4.62
N ILE A 6 5.95 4.72 3.84
CA ILE A 6 4.84 4.21 3.02
C ILE A 6 5.40 3.94 1.62
N GLY A 7 5.41 2.67 1.22
CA GLY A 7 5.91 2.25 -0.08
C GLY A 7 4.84 2.24 -1.16
N ALA A 8 3.58 2.08 -0.77
CA ALA A 8 2.43 2.19 -1.66
C ALA A 8 1.15 2.47 -0.85
N THR A 9 0.22 3.20 -1.46
CA THR A 9 -1.17 3.28 -1.02
C THR A 9 -2.05 2.73 -2.13
N VAL A 10 -2.96 1.82 -1.79
CA VAL A 10 -3.92 1.27 -2.74
C VAL A 10 -5.34 1.47 -2.23
N PRO A 11 -6.32 1.70 -3.13
CA PRO A 11 -7.72 1.76 -2.73
C PRO A 11 -8.20 0.37 -2.28
N PHE A 12 -9.19 0.34 -1.39
CA PHE A 12 -9.72 -0.89 -0.81
C PHE A 12 -10.22 -1.89 -1.87
N GLU A 13 -10.82 -1.39 -2.95
CA GLU A 13 -11.30 -2.16 -4.09
C GLU A 13 -10.17 -2.92 -4.82
N ARG A 14 -8.92 -2.50 -4.63
CA ARG A 14 -7.71 -3.11 -5.22
C ARG A 14 -6.86 -3.84 -4.19
N MET A 15 -7.46 -4.38 -3.12
CA MET A 15 -6.75 -5.18 -2.11
C MET A 15 -5.87 -6.30 -2.72
N ALA A 16 -6.31 -6.94 -3.80
CA ALA A 16 -5.54 -7.95 -4.50
C ALA A 16 -4.17 -7.43 -5.01
N ASP A 17 -4.11 -6.17 -5.44
CA ASP A 17 -2.87 -5.55 -5.90
C ASP A 17 -1.92 -5.25 -4.72
N ALA A 18 -2.47 -4.91 -3.55
CA ALA A 18 -1.71 -4.81 -2.30
C ALA A 18 -0.96 -6.12 -2.00
N HIS A 19 -1.68 -7.25 -2.09
CA HIS A 19 -1.10 -8.57 -1.88
C HIS A 19 -0.03 -8.92 -2.91
N ARG A 20 -0.26 -8.63 -4.20
CA ARG A 20 0.74 -8.82 -5.26
C ARG A 20 2.00 -8.00 -5.02
N LEU A 21 1.87 -6.74 -4.57
CA LEU A 21 3.02 -5.87 -4.25
C LEU A 21 3.86 -6.48 -3.12
N ILE A 22 3.21 -6.98 -2.07
CA ILE A 22 3.87 -7.64 -0.94
C ILE A 22 4.56 -8.94 -1.40
N GLU A 23 3.85 -9.78 -2.16
CA GLU A 23 4.36 -11.06 -2.67
C GLU A 23 5.59 -10.86 -3.56
N SER A 24 5.58 -9.82 -4.39
CA SER A 24 6.71 -9.52 -5.29
C SER A 24 7.99 -9.12 -4.56
N ARG A 25 7.90 -8.71 -3.28
CA ARG A 25 9.02 -8.17 -2.47
C ARG A 25 9.74 -6.97 -3.10
N ARG A 26 9.12 -6.27 -4.05
CA ARG A 26 9.67 -5.07 -4.69
C ARG A 26 9.27 -3.76 -4.00
N CYS A 27 8.30 -3.82 -3.09
CA CYS A 27 7.86 -2.67 -2.30
C CYS A 27 8.62 -2.62 -0.97
N VAL A 28 9.27 -1.48 -0.67
CA VAL A 28 9.92 -1.22 0.62
C VAL A 28 9.01 -0.36 1.49
N GLY A 29 8.89 -0.72 2.77
CA GLY A 29 8.02 -0.02 3.72
C GLY A 29 6.64 -0.66 3.84
N LYS A 30 5.64 0.12 4.25
CA LYS A 30 4.25 -0.34 4.44
C LYS A 30 3.44 -0.13 3.17
N VAL A 31 2.65 -1.13 2.82
CA VAL A 31 1.53 -0.99 1.88
C VAL A 31 0.30 -0.62 2.68
N VAL A 32 -0.30 0.53 2.39
CA VAL A 32 -1.49 1.03 3.06
C VAL A 32 -2.69 0.82 2.15
N VAL A 33 -3.79 0.34 2.73
CA VAL A 33 -5.06 0.20 2.03
C VAL A 33 -6.01 1.26 2.56
N SER A 34 -6.54 2.10 1.67
CA SER A 34 -7.41 3.23 2.04
C SER A 34 -8.83 3.02 1.53
N PRO A 35 -9.86 3.27 2.35
CA PRO A 35 -11.27 3.20 1.94
C PRO A 35 -11.70 4.37 1.06
N VAL A 36 -10.93 5.46 1.04
CA VAL A 36 -11.08 6.54 0.05
C VAL A 36 -10.02 6.33 -1.03
N GLY A 37 -10.45 6.28 -2.30
CA GLY A 37 -9.55 6.32 -3.45
C GLY A 37 -8.69 7.56 -3.32
N SER A 38 -7.45 7.37 -2.88
CA SER A 38 -6.56 8.49 -2.60
C SER A 38 -5.96 8.90 -3.93
N GLU A 39 -6.48 9.97 -4.51
CA GLU A 39 -5.77 10.75 -5.51
C GLU A 39 -4.40 11.11 -4.91
N GLN A 40 -3.35 10.53 -5.49
CA GLN A 40 -1.93 10.82 -5.23
C GLN A 40 -1.36 11.36 -6.52
#